data_AF-A0A2H0DU17-F1
#
_entry.id   AF-A0A2H0DU17-F1
#
_cell.length_a   1.000
_cell.length_b   1.000
_cell.length_c   1.000
_cell.angle_alpha   90.00
_cell.angle_beta   90.00
_cell.angle_gamma   90.00
#
_symmetry.space_group_name_H-M   'P 1'
#
loop_
_entity.id
_entity.type
_entity.pdbx_description
1 polymer ?
#
loop_
_entity_poly.entity_id
_entity_poly.type
_entity_poly.pdbx_seq_one_letter_code
_entity_poly.pdbx_strand_id
1 'polypeptide(L)'
;MRIFINDQMSDTPPTPQILENQLTRFERRQLSALAIGDADAGYCRAEWDEPQSCMLHLLQKEMLSGVRLPKKELHQVRAAFQEFFQGFKPKLPTRHLAKIPRPEVQHVRLGTDYEDDCPLCRMEAGKD
;
A
#
# COMPACT_ATOMS: atom_id res chain seq x y z
N MET A 1 4.23 -12.87 -9.28
CA MET A 1 4.57 -11.82 -8.30
C MET A 1 5.62 -10.85 -8.85
N ARG A 2 5.47 -9.55 -8.59
CA ARG A 2 6.33 -8.43 -9.03
C ARG A 2 6.48 -7.40 -7.91
N ILE A 3 7.63 -6.73 -7.81
CA ILE A 3 7.85 -5.58 -6.91
C ILE A 3 7.86 -4.29 -7.74
N PHE A 4 7.30 -3.22 -7.19
CA PHE A 4 7.28 -1.89 -7.75
C PHE A 4 7.92 -0.90 -6.77
N ILE A 5 8.82 -0.06 -7.25
CA ILE A 5 9.56 0.94 -6.48
C ILE A 5 9.24 2.30 -7.09
N ASN A 6 8.63 3.21 -6.31
CA ASN A 6 8.15 4.50 -6.82
C ASN A 6 7.35 4.37 -8.12
N ASP A 7 6.39 3.44 -8.12
CA ASP A 7 5.52 3.08 -9.25
C ASP A 7 6.21 2.46 -10.49
N GLN A 8 7.52 2.21 -10.41
CA GLN A 8 8.27 1.51 -11.47
C GLN A 8 8.46 0.04 -11.12
N MET A 9 8.14 -0.84 -12.07
CA MET A 9 8.37 -2.27 -11.91
C MET A 9 9.87 -2.57 -11.80
N SER A 10 10.25 -3.38 -10.82
CA SER A 10 11.60 -3.91 -10.69
C SER A 10 11.88 -4.94 -11.79
N ASP A 11 12.97 -4.76 -12.52
CA ASP A 11 13.46 -5.74 -13.52
C ASP A 11 13.93 -7.05 -12.88
N THR A 12 14.25 -7.02 -11.58
CA THR A 12 14.71 -8.18 -10.85
C THR A 12 13.54 -8.97 -10.27
N PRO A 13 13.51 -10.31 -10.40
CA PRO A 13 12.52 -11.15 -9.75
C PRO A 13 12.49 -10.93 -8.23
N PRO A 14 11.31 -10.95 -7.60
CA PRO A 14 11.19 -10.69 -6.18
C PRO A 14 11.73 -11.87 -5.36
N THR A 15 12.72 -11.63 -4.51
CA THR A 15 13.25 -12.58 -3.52
C THR A 15 13.05 -12.05 -2.10
N PRO A 16 13.11 -12.88 -1.05
CA PRO A 16 13.01 -12.41 0.33
C PRO A 16 14.03 -11.30 0.65
N GLN A 17 15.26 -11.45 0.16
CA GLN A 17 16.34 -10.50 0.40
C GLN A 17 16.12 -9.18 -0.36
N ILE A 18 15.59 -9.23 -1.59
CA ILE A 18 15.22 -8.03 -2.34
C ILE A 18 14.09 -7.29 -1.62
N LEU A 19 13.05 -8.01 -1.19
CA LEU A 19 11.94 -7.41 -0.46
C LEU A 19 12.41 -6.74 0.83
N GLU A 20 13.24 -7.43 1.62
CA GLU A 20 13.79 -6.90 2.87
C GLU A 20 14.64 -5.64 2.64
N ASN A 21 15.45 -5.64 1.58
CA ASN A 21 16.23 -4.48 1.18
C ASN A 21 15.31 -3.30 0.82
N GLN A 22 14.26 -3.52 0.02
CA GLN A 22 13.35 -2.44 -0.37
C GLN A 22 12.52 -1.93 0.82
N LEU A 23 12.06 -2.80 1.71
CA LEU A 23 11.38 -2.40 2.95
C LEU A 23 12.29 -1.53 3.81
N THR A 24 13.55 -1.92 3.96
CA THR A 24 14.54 -1.13 4.71
C THR A 24 14.76 0.25 4.07
N ARG A 25 14.84 0.33 2.73
CA ARG A 25 14.94 1.61 2.01
C ARG A 25 13.68 2.45 2.19
N PHE A 26 12.49 1.85 2.14
CA PHE A 26 11.22 2.52 2.39
C PHE A 26 11.13 3.09 3.81
N GLU A 27 11.47 2.29 4.84
CA GLU A 27 11.48 2.72 6.24
C GLU A 27 12.47 3.87 6.50
N ARG A 28 13.60 3.87 5.79
CA ARG A 28 14.60 4.95 5.78
C ARG A 28 14.21 6.14 4.91
N ARG A 29 13.02 6.14 4.30
CA ARG A 29 12.51 7.20 3.41
C ARG A 29 13.37 7.44 2.17
N GLN A 30 14.09 6.43 1.71
CA GLN A 30 14.83 6.47 0.45
C GLN A 30 13.92 6.17 -0.75
N LEU A 31 12.70 5.68 -0.49
CA LEU A 31 11.63 5.41 -1.45
C LEU A 31 10.39 6.19 -1.01
N SER A 32 9.66 6.78 -1.94
CA SER A 32 8.35 7.40 -1.67
C SER A 32 7.25 6.35 -1.61
N ALA A 33 7.34 5.31 -2.45
CA ALA A 33 6.39 4.22 -2.49
C ALA A 33 7.08 2.87 -2.76
N LEU A 34 6.50 1.82 -2.21
CA LEU A 34 6.87 0.42 -2.44
C LEU A 34 5.59 -0.37 -2.64
N ALA A 35 5.56 -1.28 -3.62
CA ALA A 35 4.46 -2.22 -3.77
C ALA A 35 4.95 -3.60 -4.16
N ILE A 36 4.14 -4.61 -3.83
CA ILE A 36 4.26 -5.97 -4.30
C ILE A 36 2.90 -6.40 -4.85
N GLY A 37 2.90 -6.95 -6.05
CA GLY A 37 1.68 -7.33 -6.77
C GLY A 37 1.78 -8.72 -7.35
N ASP A 38 0.65 -9.40 -7.43
CA ASP A 38 0.48 -10.67 -8.10
C ASP A 38 -0.86 -10.67 -8.83
N ALA A 39 -0.88 -11.20 -10.06
CA ALA A 39 -2.05 -11.11 -10.93
C ALA A 39 -3.29 -11.78 -10.31
N ASP A 40 -3.10 -12.83 -9.52
CA ASP A 40 -4.18 -13.61 -8.92
C ASP A 40 -4.48 -13.19 -7.47
N ALA A 41 -3.45 -12.76 -6.73
CA ALA A 41 -3.59 -12.44 -5.30
C ALA A 41 -3.92 -10.95 -5.02
N GLY A 42 -3.73 -10.05 -5.98
CA GLY A 42 -3.92 -8.61 -5.83
C GLY A 42 -2.61 -7.86 -5.58
N TYR A 43 -2.61 -6.83 -4.74
CA TYR A 43 -1.37 -6.11 -4.41
C TYR A 43 -1.36 -5.55 -2.98
N CYS A 44 -0.15 -5.34 -2.47
CA CYS A 44 0.14 -4.65 -1.22
C CYS A 44 1.07 -3.48 -1.52
N ARG A 45 0.70 -2.26 -1.13
CA ARG A 45 1.46 -1.02 -1.39
C ARG A 45 1.58 -0.22 -0.11
N ALA A 46 2.75 0.36 0.11
CA ALA A 46 2.95 1.39 1.10
C ALA A 46 3.51 2.64 0.44
N GLU A 47 3.03 3.81 0.86
CA GLU A 47 3.51 5.10 0.37
C GLU A 47 3.56 6.13 1.49
N TRP A 48 4.55 6.99 1.46
CA TRP A 48 4.67 8.10 2.39
C TRP A 48 3.72 9.22 1.97
N ASP A 49 2.73 9.56 2.80
CA ASP A 49 1.81 10.68 2.57
C ASP A 49 2.25 11.96 3.31
N GLU A 50 2.84 11.82 4.50
CA GLU A 50 3.34 12.93 5.31
C GLU A 50 4.71 12.61 5.98
N PRO A 51 5.39 13.59 6.59
CA PRO A 51 6.64 13.37 7.34
C PRO A 51 6.55 12.38 8.51
N GLN A 52 5.35 12.07 8.99
CA GLN A 52 5.13 11.22 10.16
C GLN A 52 4.14 10.07 9.95
N SER A 53 3.62 9.88 8.73
CA SER A 53 2.70 8.79 8.40
C SER A 53 2.94 8.23 7.01
N CYS A 54 2.49 7.00 6.80
CA CYS A 54 2.42 6.36 5.50
C CYS A 54 1.06 5.70 5.32
N MET A 55 0.58 5.63 4.09
CA MET A 55 -0.59 4.85 3.72
C MET A 55 -0.17 3.41 3.39
N LEU A 56 -0.87 2.43 3.96
CA LEU A 56 -0.79 1.02 3.58
C LEU A 56 -2.08 0.63 2.86
N HIS A 57 -1.95 0.17 1.63
CA HIS A 57 -3.02 -0.24 0.74
C HIS A 57 -2.94 -1.73 0.44
N LEU A 58 -4.09 -2.40 0.51
CA LEU A 58 -4.26 -3.80 0.13
C LEU A 58 -5.38 -3.88 -0.91
N LEU A 59 -5.06 -4.37 -2.11
CA LEU A 59 -6.05 -4.84 -3.06
C LEU A 59 -6.20 -6.35 -2.91
N GLN A 60 -7.41 -6.80 -2.62
CA GLN A 60 -7.75 -8.21 -2.59
C GLN A 60 -9.02 -8.43 -3.41
N LYS A 61 -8.94 -9.30 -4.42
CA LYS A 61 -10.00 -9.45 -5.43
C LYS A 61 -10.28 -8.09 -6.08
N GLU A 62 -11.47 -7.54 -5.88
CA GLU A 62 -11.93 -6.26 -6.41
C GLU A 62 -12.09 -5.23 -5.30
N MET A 63 -11.44 -5.39 -4.14
CA MET A 63 -11.58 -4.45 -3.03
C MET A 63 -10.24 -3.87 -2.65
N LEU A 64 -10.06 -2.58 -2.94
CA LEU A 64 -8.95 -1.79 -2.45
C LEU A 64 -9.31 -1.26 -1.07
N SER A 65 -8.46 -1.52 -0.09
CA SER A 65 -8.61 -1.03 1.28
C SER A 65 -7.34 -0.31 1.70
N GLY A 66 -7.46 0.85 2.34
CA GLY A 66 -6.33 1.64 2.83
C GLY A 66 -6.36 1.90 4.34
N VAL A 67 -5.19 2.07 4.94
CA VAL A 67 -5.05 2.62 6.30
C VAL A 67 -3.85 3.55 6.39
N ARG A 68 -4.05 4.70 7.04
CA ARG A 68 -2.94 5.57 7.44
C ARG A 68 -2.27 5.04 8.69
N LEU A 69 -0.97 4.79 8.61
CA LEU A 69 -0.14 4.33 9.72
C LEU A 69 0.83 5.42 10.16
N PRO A 70 0.96 5.68 11.47
CA PRO A 70 2.01 6.55 11.96
C PRO A 70 3.38 5.87 11.77
N LYS A 71 4.45 6.65 11.62
CA LYS A 71 5.83 6.15 11.42
C LYS A 71 6.28 5.14 12.48
N LYS A 72 5.79 5.26 13.72
CA LYS A 72 6.08 4.31 14.82
C LYS A 72 5.50 2.90 14.58
N GLU A 73 4.58 2.76 13.63
CA GLU A 73 3.89 1.50 13.28
C GLU A 73 4.37 0.90 11.95
N LEU A 74 5.52 1.32 11.43
CA LEU A 74 6.12 0.76 10.21
C LEU A 74 6.33 -0.76 10.26
N HIS A 75 6.46 -1.35 11.45
CA HIS A 75 6.52 -2.81 11.62
C HIS A 75 5.28 -3.51 11.03
N GLN A 76 4.12 -2.86 10.98
CA GLN A 76 2.91 -3.41 10.39
C GLN A 76 2.96 -3.41 8.86
N VAL A 77 3.58 -2.39 8.24
CA VAL A 77 3.89 -2.40 6.80
C VAL A 77 4.76 -3.60 6.47
N ARG A 78 5.85 -3.78 7.21
CA ARG A 78 6.76 -4.92 7.03
C ARG A 78 6.02 -6.26 7.15
N ALA A 79 5.20 -6.44 8.17
CA ALA A 79 4.40 -7.65 8.36
C ALA A 79 3.47 -7.91 7.17
N ALA A 80 2.73 -6.90 6.71
CA ALA A 80 1.80 -7.04 5.58
C ALA A 80 2.52 -7.44 4.27
N PHE A 81 3.69 -6.85 3.99
CA PHE A 81 4.50 -7.22 2.83
C PHE A 81 5.07 -8.64 2.92
N GLN A 82 5.55 -9.04 4.10
CA GLN A 82 6.07 -10.40 4.33
C GLN A 82 4.97 -11.46 4.20
N GLU A 83 3.80 -11.20 4.79
CA GLU A 83 2.62 -12.08 4.64
C GLU A 83 2.21 -12.21 3.18
N PHE A 84 2.11 -11.09 2.45
CA PHE A 84 1.79 -11.12 1.02
C PHE A 84 2.83 -11.90 0.20
N PHE A 85 4.13 -11.67 0.46
CA PHE A 85 5.22 -12.35 -0.24
C PHE A 85 5.20 -13.87 -0.03
N GLN A 86 4.76 -14.33 1.15
CA GLN A 86 4.60 -15.74 1.47
C GLN A 86 3.31 -16.36 0.89
N GLY A 87 2.48 -15.58 0.19
CA GLY A 87 1.22 -16.02 -0.40
C GLY A 87 0.02 -15.94 0.54
N PHE A 88 0.16 -15.34 1.72
CA PHE A 88 -0.97 -15.09 2.63
C PHE A 88 -1.75 -13.84 2.21
N LYS A 89 -2.97 -13.72 2.74
CA LYS A 89 -3.82 -12.53 2.58
C LYS A 89 -3.61 -11.61 3.78
N PRO A 90 -2.74 -10.59 3.69
CA PRO A 90 -2.52 -9.69 4.80
C PRO A 90 -3.81 -8.98 5.18
N LYS A 91 -3.96 -8.66 6.46
CA LYS A 91 -5.08 -7.86 6.96
C LYS A 91 -4.60 -6.46 7.23
N LEU A 92 -5.47 -5.48 6.98
CA LEU A 92 -5.18 -4.13 7.44
C LEU A 92 -5.12 -4.11 8.97
N PRO A 93 -4.06 -3.53 9.56
CA PRO A 93 -3.93 -3.40 11.00
C PRO A 93 -4.87 -2.31 11.54
N THR A 94 -6.14 -2.64 11.71
CA THR A 94 -7.19 -1.70 12.14
C THR A 94 -7.34 -1.61 13.66
N ARG A 95 -6.51 -2.30 14.46
CA ARG A 95 -6.64 -2.33 15.93
C ARG A 95 -6.48 -0.94 16.56
N HIS A 96 -5.62 -0.10 16.00
CA HIS A 96 -5.34 1.25 16.52
C HIS A 96 -6.37 2.29 16.05
N LEU A 97 -7.13 1.94 15.02
CA LEU A 97 -8.20 2.75 14.43
C LEU A 97 -9.49 2.74 15.27
N ALA A 98 -9.69 1.73 16.12
CA ALA A 98 -10.91 1.58 16.94
C ALA A 98 -11.13 2.71 17.97
N LYS A 99 -10.08 3.48 18.33
CA LYS A 99 -10.15 4.60 19.29
C LYS A 99 -10.14 5.98 18.63
N ILE A 100 -9.96 6.03 17.32
CA ILE A 100 -9.95 7.28 16.55
C ILE A 100 -11.36 7.45 16.00
N PRO A 101 -12.06 8.55 16.28
CA PRO A 101 -13.34 8.82 15.63
C PRO A 101 -13.02 9.09 14.16
N ARG A 102 -13.36 8.13 13.29
CA ARG A 102 -13.08 8.08 11.84
C ARG A 102 -11.65 7.65 11.48
N PRO A 103 -11.33 6.36 11.62
CA PRO A 103 -10.32 5.81 10.76
C PRO A 103 -10.90 5.74 9.35
N GLU A 104 -10.39 6.53 8.42
CA GLU A 104 -10.78 6.40 7.03
C GLU A 104 -10.16 5.12 6.46
N VAL A 105 -10.72 3.97 6.83
CA VAL A 105 -10.56 2.76 6.03
C VAL A 105 -11.41 2.99 4.80
N GLN A 106 -10.79 3.58 3.78
CA GLN A 106 -11.44 3.76 2.49
C GLN A 106 -11.48 2.39 1.81
N HIS A 107 -12.69 1.87 1.62
CA HIS A 107 -12.94 0.69 0.82
C HIS A 107 -13.48 1.13 -0.54
N VAL A 108 -12.73 0.86 -1.59
CA VAL A 108 -13.18 1.08 -2.97
C VAL A 108 -13.37 -0.29 -3.62
N ARG A 109 -14.59 -0.58 -4.08
CA ARG A 109 -14.83 -1.75 -4.94
C ARG A 109 -14.41 -1.38 -6.36
N LEU A 110 -13.44 -2.11 -6.93
CA LEU A 110 -13.08 -2.07 -8.34
C LEU A 110 -14.20 -2.76 -9.16
N GLY A 111 -15.35 -2.12 -9.31
CA GLY A 111 -16.29 -2.41 -10.39
C GLY A 111 -15.90 -1.56 -11.61
N THR A 112 -15.95 -2.16 -12.80
CA THR A 112 -15.80 -1.48 -14.10
C THR A 112 -16.55 -0.15 -14.10
N ASP A 113 -15.82 0.95 -14.16
CA ASP A 113 -16.17 2.34 -14.58
C ASP A 113 -15.19 3.30 -13.86
N TYR A 114 -13.90 3.20 -14.22
CA TYR A 114 -12.77 3.82 -13.51
C TYR A 114 -12.55 5.31 -13.83
N GLU A 115 -13.44 5.97 -14.56
CA GLU A 115 -13.22 7.36 -14.98
C GLU A 115 -13.74 8.41 -13.99
N ASP A 116 -14.62 8.09 -13.02
CA ASP A 116 -15.29 9.15 -12.24
C ASP A 116 -15.00 9.25 -10.74
N ASP A 117 -14.40 8.25 -10.07
CA ASP A 117 -14.33 8.23 -8.59
C ASP A 117 -12.93 8.01 -7.98
N CYS A 118 -11.87 8.42 -8.67
CA CYS A 118 -10.56 8.56 -8.03
C CYS A 118 -10.39 9.96 -7.42
N PRO A 119 -10.35 10.10 -6.07
CA PRO A 119 -10.13 11.41 -5.42
C PRO A 119 -8.75 12.03 -5.73
N LEU A 120 -7.76 11.25 -6.18
CA LEU A 120 -6.49 11.78 -6.69
C LEU A 120 -6.65 12.39 -8.10
N CYS A 121 -7.52 11.86 -8.95
CA CYS A 121 -7.82 12.43 -10.28
C CYS A 121 -8.67 13.70 -10.19
N ARG A 122 -9.56 13.81 -9.19
CA ARG A 122 -10.34 15.04 -8.94
C ARG A 122 -9.51 16.23 -8.44
N MET A 123 -8.31 15.98 -7.88
CA MET A 123 -7.40 17.07 -7.47
C MET A 123 -6.57 17.64 -8.63
N GLU A 124 -6.41 16.92 -9.75
CA GLU A 124 -5.76 17.46 -10.96
C GLU A 124 -6.74 18.20 -11.87
N ALA A 125 -8.03 17.84 -11.87
CA ALA A 125 -9.08 18.49 -12.67
C ALA A 125 -9.61 19.82 -12.09
N GLY A 126 -9.18 20.21 -10.88
CA GLY A 126 -9.61 21.44 -10.20
C GLY A 126 -8.66 22.63 -10.35
N LYS A 127 -7.73 22.58 -11.31
CA LYS A 127 -6.86 23.71 -11.66
C LYS A 127 -7.27 24.27 -13.03
N ASP A 128 -8.41 24.94 -13.07
CA ASP A 128 -8.72 26.02 -14.00
C ASP A 128 -9.73 26.98 -13.36
#